data_AF-A0A1Q9CPZ2-F1
#
_entry.id   AF-A0A1Q9CPZ2-F1
#
_cell.length_a   1.000
_cell.length_b   1.000
_cell.length_c   1.000
_cell.angle_alpha   90.00
_cell.angle_beta   90.00
_cell.angle_gamma   90.00
#
_symmetry.space_group_name_H-M   'P 1'
#
loop_
_entity.id
_entity.type
_entity.pdbx_description
1 polymer ?
#
loop_
_entity_poly.entity_id
_entity_poly.type
_entity_poly.pdbx_seq_one_letter_code
_entity_poly.pdbx_strand_id
1 'polypeptide(L)'
;MQYQLPTVGLDYEEVGIETAEGEGEEEGYGAESYNSDCDSFCVVRNPLDRFLSHWRWRHVQDKAEKCSAEFLENYTKEKLTRARAQDVLLEDCHFVPQVQYTYKKGDSSAPRICKHILKLEELHEGFDLLMASYNLTKVKLGKRKTRTSPACDITPTAATLQMIKEFYAEDYKAFGY
;
A
#
# COMPACT_ATOMS: atom_id res chain seq x y z
N MET A 1 26.43 2.09 -42.82
CA MET A 1 26.88 0.73 -42.43
C MET A 1 25.96 0.27 -41.31
N GLN A 2 24.88 -0.41 -41.69
CA GLN A 2 23.88 -0.96 -40.77
C GLN A 2 24.36 -2.35 -40.34
N TYR A 3 24.38 -2.60 -39.03
CA TYR A 3 24.65 -3.91 -38.47
C TYR A 3 23.33 -4.53 -38.01
N GLN A 4 23.04 -5.70 -38.56
CA GLN A 4 21.89 -6.54 -38.27
C GLN A 4 22.36 -7.69 -37.38
N LEU A 5 21.66 -7.94 -36.27
CA LEU A 5 21.89 -9.09 -35.40
C LEU A 5 20.88 -10.21 -35.72
N PRO A 6 21.28 -11.49 -35.63
CA PRO A 6 20.50 -12.62 -36.13
C PRO A 6 19.35 -13.01 -35.19
N THR A 7 18.24 -13.41 -35.80
CA THR A 7 17.08 -14.03 -35.16
C THR A 7 17.39 -15.49 -34.82
N VAL A 8 17.29 -15.85 -33.54
CA VAL A 8 17.22 -17.25 -33.11
C VAL A 8 15.75 -17.59 -32.94
N GLY A 9 15.25 -18.45 -33.82
CA GLY A 9 13.91 -19.01 -33.74
C GLY A 9 13.81 -19.97 -32.56
N LEU A 10 12.78 -19.79 -31.76
CA LEU A 10 12.23 -20.82 -30.89
C LEU A 10 10.74 -20.89 -31.21
N ASP A 11 10.37 -21.95 -31.91
CA ASP A 11 8.99 -22.32 -32.21
C ASP A 11 8.25 -22.57 -30.91
N TYR A 12 7.26 -21.74 -30.61
CA TYR A 12 6.18 -22.09 -29.70
C TYR A 12 4.91 -22.12 -30.55
N GLU A 13 4.33 -23.31 -30.68
CA GLU A 13 3.04 -23.53 -31.32
C GLU A 13 1.99 -22.58 -30.72
N GLU A 14 1.33 -21.81 -31.61
CA GLU A 14 0.20 -20.96 -31.27
C GLU A 14 -0.97 -21.82 -30.78
N VAL A 15 -1.20 -21.85 -29.47
CA VAL A 15 -2.51 -22.18 -28.94
C VAL A 15 -3.37 -20.93 -29.13
N GLY A 16 -4.11 -20.91 -30.24
CA GLY A 16 -5.05 -19.83 -30.56
C GLY A 16 -6.06 -19.65 -29.44
N ILE A 17 -6.01 -18.50 -28.77
CA ILE A 17 -7.11 -17.99 -27.96
C ILE A 17 -7.78 -16.94 -28.84
N GLU A 18 -8.99 -17.25 -29.30
CA GLU A 18 -9.87 -16.31 -29.98
C GLU A 18 -10.07 -15.08 -29.09
N THR A 19 -9.59 -13.94 -29.53
CA THR A 19 -9.89 -12.65 -28.90
C THR A 19 -11.32 -12.27 -29.26
N ALA A 20 -12.23 -12.38 -28.30
CA ALA A 20 -13.51 -11.69 -28.38
C ALA A 20 -13.23 -10.18 -28.34
N GLU A 21 -13.53 -9.49 -29.44
CA GLU A 21 -13.53 -8.04 -29.53
C GLU A 21 -14.55 -7.48 -28.54
N GLY A 22 -14.06 -6.87 -27.46
CA GLY A 22 -14.83 -6.07 -26.53
C GLY A 22 -14.08 -4.77 -26.30
N GLU A 23 -14.72 -3.65 -26.61
CA GLU A 23 -14.20 -2.29 -26.42
C GLU A 23 -13.87 -2.08 -24.93
N GLY A 24 -12.58 -2.07 -24.60
CA GLY A 24 -12.10 -1.86 -23.25
C GLY A 24 -12.07 -0.38 -22.89
N GLU A 25 -12.98 0.04 -22.02
CA GLU A 25 -12.83 1.26 -21.22
C GLU A 25 -11.55 1.16 -20.36
N GLU A 26 -10.85 2.28 -20.14
CA GLU A 26 -9.59 2.37 -19.39
C GLU A 26 -9.67 1.59 -18.05
N GLU A 27 -9.03 0.42 -18.00
CA GLU A 27 -8.95 -0.39 -16.79
C GLU A 27 -8.13 0.33 -15.71
N GLY A 28 -8.81 0.76 -14.66
CA GLY A 28 -8.21 1.33 -13.47
C GLY A 28 -7.38 0.28 -12.72
N TYR A 29 -6.18 0.67 -12.30
CA TYR A 29 -5.30 -0.18 -11.50
C TYR A 29 -5.98 -0.70 -10.20
N GLY A 30 -6.15 -2.02 -10.10
CA GLY A 30 -5.95 -2.78 -8.85
C GLY A 30 -7.10 -2.94 -7.84
N ALA A 31 -8.29 -2.39 -8.09
CA ALA A 31 -9.41 -2.46 -7.14
C ALA A 31 -10.73 -2.96 -7.72
N GLU A 32 -10.91 -2.91 -9.03
CA GLU A 32 -12.19 -3.26 -9.66
C GLU A 32 -12.37 -4.77 -9.86
N SER A 33 -11.32 -5.57 -9.60
CA SER A 33 -11.36 -7.04 -9.66
C SER A 33 -11.91 -7.72 -8.41
N TYR A 34 -12.24 -6.97 -7.34
CA TYR A 34 -13.01 -7.54 -6.24
C TYR A 34 -14.42 -7.86 -6.74
N ASN A 35 -14.66 -9.13 -7.05
CA ASN A 35 -16.00 -9.63 -7.39
C ASN A 35 -16.99 -9.17 -6.32
N SER A 36 -18.14 -8.62 -6.74
CA SER A 36 -19.23 -8.17 -5.85
C SER A 36 -19.67 -9.24 -4.85
N ASP A 37 -19.46 -10.51 -5.22
CA ASP A 37 -19.85 -11.69 -4.45
C ASP A 37 -18.88 -12.01 -3.31
N CYS A 38 -17.66 -11.48 -3.33
CA CYS A 38 -16.70 -11.67 -2.26
C CYS A 38 -16.95 -10.71 -1.10
N ASP A 39 -16.77 -11.21 0.13
CA ASP A 39 -16.83 -10.39 1.33
C ASP A 39 -15.41 -10.05 1.81
N SER A 40 -14.85 -8.99 1.21
CA SER A 40 -13.46 -8.60 1.39
C SER A 40 -13.28 -7.72 2.63
N PHE A 41 -12.11 -7.85 3.25
CA PHE A 41 -11.66 -6.92 4.28
C PHE A 41 -10.27 -6.38 3.93
N CYS A 42 -10.03 -5.13 4.32
CA CYS A 42 -8.75 -4.46 4.20
C CYS A 42 -8.26 -4.05 5.58
N VAL A 43 -6.93 -4.00 5.75
CA VAL A 43 -6.29 -3.55 6.98
C VAL A 43 -5.58 -2.24 6.70
N VAL A 44 -5.96 -1.20 7.44
CA VAL A 44 -5.35 0.14 7.35
C VAL A 44 -4.55 0.41 8.62
N ARG A 45 -3.65 1.39 8.54
CA ARG A 45 -2.77 1.80 9.64
C ARG A 45 -2.71 3.31 9.71
N ASN A 46 -2.42 3.86 10.89
CA ASN A 46 -2.09 5.28 11.04
C ASN A 46 -1.06 5.70 9.95
N PRO A 47 -1.32 6.77 9.17
CA PRO A 47 -0.46 7.12 8.03
C PRO A 47 0.98 7.43 8.42
N LEU A 48 1.22 8.10 9.55
CA LEU A 48 2.56 8.36 10.07
C LEU A 48 3.26 7.05 10.43
N ASP A 49 2.60 6.17 11.17
CA ASP A 49 3.19 4.88 11.55
C ASP A 49 3.50 4.00 10.34
N ARG A 50 2.65 4.03 9.31
CA ARG A 50 2.89 3.32 8.04
C ARG A 50 4.14 3.86 7.35
N PHE A 51 4.25 5.17 7.23
CA PHE A 51 5.41 5.84 6.63
C PHE A 51 6.71 5.52 7.38
N LEU A 52 6.71 5.69 8.71
CA LEU A 52 7.89 5.41 9.54
C LEU A 52 8.27 3.93 9.51
N SER A 53 7.29 3.03 9.42
CA SER A 53 7.55 1.59 9.27
C SER A 53 8.31 1.29 7.98
N HIS A 54 7.90 1.89 6.86
CA HIS A 54 8.57 1.74 5.56
C HIS A 54 9.98 2.32 5.59
N TRP A 55 10.14 3.55 6.08
CA TRP A 55 11.45 4.20 6.20
C TRP A 55 12.43 3.39 7.08
N ARG A 56 11.97 2.88 8.24
CA ARG A 56 12.79 2.01 9.10
C ARG A 56 13.17 0.71 8.39
N TRP A 57 12.22 0.09 7.70
CA TRP A 57 12.48 -1.13 6.92
C TRP A 57 13.53 -0.90 5.84
N ARG A 58 13.49 0.24 5.15
CA ARG A 58 14.39 0.59 4.05
C ARG A 58 15.80 0.99 4.50
N HIS A 59 15.92 1.67 5.64
CA HIS A 59 17.15 2.39 5.99
C HIS A 59 17.81 1.98 7.30
N VAL A 60 17.04 1.48 8.27
CA VAL A 60 17.54 1.26 9.64
C VAL A 60 17.96 -0.19 9.86
N GLN A 61 17.44 -1.14 9.09
CA GLN A 61 17.68 -2.57 9.34
C GLN A 61 19.17 -2.96 9.42
N ASP A 62 20.04 -2.27 8.68
CA ASP A 62 21.47 -2.58 8.62
C ASP A 62 22.41 -1.41 8.98
N LYS A 63 21.87 -0.20 9.23
CA LYS A 63 22.68 1.04 9.33
C LYS A 63 22.09 2.04 10.32
N ALA A 64 22.50 1.93 11.59
CA ALA A 64 22.07 2.82 12.66
C ALA A 64 22.41 4.30 12.38
N GLU A 65 23.46 4.60 11.59
CA GLU A 65 23.83 6.00 11.28
C GLU A 65 22.76 6.76 10.48
N LYS A 66 21.79 6.06 9.89
CA LYS A 66 20.66 6.68 9.16
C LYS A 66 19.47 6.99 10.06
N CYS A 67 19.60 6.76 11.36
CA CYS A 67 18.58 7.05 12.36
C CYS A 67 18.64 8.52 12.82
N SER A 68 18.27 9.46 11.94
CA SER A 68 18.21 10.88 12.29
C SER A 68 16.95 11.57 11.77
N ALA A 69 16.49 12.58 12.52
CA ALA A 69 15.32 13.37 12.14
C ALA A 69 15.55 14.15 10.84
N GLU A 70 16.77 14.66 10.62
CA GLU A 70 17.15 15.35 9.37
C GLU A 70 17.13 14.39 8.17
N PHE A 71 17.65 13.17 8.32
CA PHE A 71 17.61 12.17 7.25
C PHE A 71 16.17 11.76 6.93
N LEU A 72 15.33 11.57 7.95
CA LEU A 72 13.90 11.32 7.76
C LEU A 72 13.21 12.49 7.02
N GLU A 73 13.49 13.73 7.40
CA GLU A 73 12.86 14.91 6.78
C GLU A 73 13.24 15.03 5.30
N ASN A 74 14.54 14.91 4.98
CA ASN A 74 15.03 14.95 3.61
C ASN A 74 14.44 13.81 2.76
N TYR A 75 14.38 12.61 3.32
CA TYR A 75 13.72 11.47 2.67
C TYR A 75 12.23 11.75 2.42
N THR A 76 11.53 12.30 3.41
CA THR A 76 10.10 12.61 3.32
C THR A 76 9.84 13.64 2.22
N LYS A 77 10.64 14.70 2.18
CA LYS A 77 10.54 15.72 1.14
C LYS A 77 10.76 15.12 -0.24
N GLU A 78 11.85 14.39 -0.46
CA GLU A 78 12.16 13.77 -1.75
C GLU A 78 11.02 12.83 -2.21
N LYS A 79 10.62 11.89 -1.35
CA LYS A 79 9.70 10.82 -1.73
C LYS A 79 8.28 11.31 -1.93
N LEU A 80 7.79 12.20 -1.07
CA LEU A 80 6.44 12.75 -1.24
C LEU A 80 6.37 13.69 -2.43
N THR A 81 7.44 14.44 -2.76
CA THR A 81 7.50 15.20 -4.02
C THR A 81 7.40 14.27 -5.23
N ARG A 82 8.14 13.16 -5.24
CA ARG A 82 8.07 12.18 -6.34
C ARG A 82 6.71 11.49 -6.44
N ALA A 83 6.14 11.07 -5.31
CA ALA A 83 4.82 10.43 -5.28
C ALA A 83 3.71 11.36 -5.79
N ARG A 84 3.80 12.68 -5.51
CA ARG A 84 2.86 13.68 -6.06
C ARG A 84 2.98 13.85 -7.56
N ALA A 85 4.16 13.63 -8.14
CA ALA A 85 4.39 13.65 -9.58
C ALA A 85 3.83 12.38 -10.29
N GLN A 86 2.93 11.64 -9.63
CA GLN A 86 2.21 10.47 -10.13
C GLN A 86 3.09 9.26 -10.48
N ASP A 87 4.26 9.13 -9.85
CA ASP A 87 5.00 7.87 -9.80
C ASP A 87 4.25 6.88 -8.86
N VAL A 88 3.13 6.33 -9.35
CA VAL A 88 2.24 5.46 -8.56
C VAL A 88 2.92 4.15 -8.15
N LEU A 89 3.96 3.76 -8.88
CA LEU A 89 4.79 2.58 -8.60
C LEU A 89 6.01 2.91 -7.72
N LEU A 90 6.10 4.14 -7.19
CA LEU A 90 7.23 4.56 -6.36
C LEU A 90 7.42 3.61 -5.18
N GLU A 91 8.57 2.94 -5.19
CA GLU A 91 8.97 1.93 -4.21
C GLU A 91 7.85 0.90 -4.01
N ASP A 92 7.47 0.19 -5.07
CA ASP A 92 6.46 -0.88 -5.04
C ASP A 92 5.13 -0.39 -4.42
N CYS A 93 4.71 0.82 -4.79
CA CYS A 93 3.48 1.48 -4.35
C CYS A 93 3.40 1.82 -2.84
N HIS A 94 4.51 1.76 -2.09
CA HIS A 94 4.48 1.95 -0.64
C HIS A 94 4.06 3.36 -0.19
N PHE A 95 4.09 4.35 -1.10
CA PHE A 95 3.64 5.71 -0.81
C PHE A 95 2.19 5.98 -1.19
N VAL A 96 1.53 5.11 -1.97
CA VAL A 96 0.15 5.30 -2.41
C VAL A 96 -0.77 5.41 -1.19
N PRO A 97 -1.57 6.49 -1.05
CA PRO A 97 -2.52 6.64 0.07
C PRO A 97 -3.43 5.43 0.21
N GLN A 98 -3.73 5.03 1.44
CA GLN A 98 -4.51 3.82 1.72
C GLN A 98 -5.93 3.91 1.17
N VAL A 99 -6.50 5.12 1.09
CA VAL A 99 -7.81 5.34 0.46
C VAL A 99 -7.88 4.88 -0.99
N GLN A 100 -6.76 4.90 -1.73
CA GLN A 100 -6.69 4.39 -3.10
C GLN A 100 -6.92 2.87 -3.19
N TYR A 101 -6.66 2.13 -2.10
CA TYR A 101 -6.92 0.70 -2.02
C TYR A 101 -8.28 0.36 -1.42
N THR A 102 -8.91 1.30 -0.70
CA THR A 102 -10.12 1.02 0.08
C THR A 102 -11.37 1.72 -0.44
N TYR A 103 -11.25 2.77 -1.25
CA TYR A 103 -12.35 3.52 -1.84
C TYR A 103 -12.19 3.69 -3.35
N LYS A 104 -13.30 3.62 -4.08
CA LYS A 104 -13.27 3.87 -5.52
C LYS A 104 -12.68 5.26 -5.80
N LYS A 105 -11.78 5.33 -6.77
CA LYS A 105 -11.06 6.57 -7.16
C LYS A 105 -10.24 7.22 -6.03
N GLY A 106 -10.03 6.52 -4.92
CA GLY A 106 -9.31 7.05 -3.76
C GLY A 106 -10.01 8.17 -3.00
N ASP A 107 -11.33 8.29 -3.13
CA ASP A 107 -12.14 9.32 -2.47
C ASP A 107 -12.95 8.69 -1.33
N SER A 108 -12.77 9.17 -0.08
CA SER A 108 -13.47 8.57 1.07
C SER A 108 -14.99 8.80 1.06
N SER A 109 -15.49 9.67 0.17
CA SER A 109 -16.92 9.87 -0.08
C SER A 109 -17.50 8.92 -1.13
N ALA A 110 -16.64 8.25 -1.91
CA ALA A 110 -17.05 7.25 -2.87
C ALA A 110 -17.35 5.90 -2.20
N PRO A 111 -18.00 4.95 -2.90
CA PRO A 111 -18.19 3.60 -2.40
C PRO A 111 -16.86 2.94 -2.03
N ARG A 112 -16.87 2.17 -0.93
CA ARG A 112 -15.72 1.35 -0.54
C ARG A 112 -15.50 0.22 -1.54
N ILE A 113 -14.23 -0.10 -1.77
CA ILE A 113 -13.77 -1.30 -2.48
C ILE A 113 -13.82 -2.49 -1.52
N CYS A 114 -13.33 -2.30 -0.28
CA CYS A 114 -13.35 -3.34 0.75
C CYS A 114 -14.63 -3.23 1.59
N LYS A 115 -15.34 -4.35 1.82
CA LYS A 115 -16.56 -4.34 2.64
C LYS A 115 -16.27 -4.02 4.10
N HIS A 116 -15.18 -4.57 4.63
CA HIS A 116 -14.72 -4.31 5.99
C HIS A 116 -13.36 -3.60 5.98
N ILE A 117 -13.19 -2.64 6.89
CA ILE A 117 -11.92 -1.94 7.08
C ILE A 117 -11.53 -2.11 8.55
N LEU A 118 -10.42 -2.83 8.78
CA LEU A 118 -9.85 -3.07 10.10
C LEU A 118 -8.65 -2.15 10.32
N LYS A 119 -8.42 -1.74 11.57
CA LYS A 119 -7.24 -0.96 11.95
C LYS A 119 -6.14 -1.88 12.45
N LEU A 120 -4.89 -1.64 12.06
CA LEU A 120 -3.75 -2.50 12.39
C LEU A 120 -3.49 -2.54 13.90
N GLU A 121 -3.68 -1.43 14.60
CA GLU A 121 -3.50 -1.30 16.06
C GLU A 121 -4.54 -2.09 16.88
N GLU A 122 -5.70 -2.38 16.29
CA GLU A 122 -6.81 -3.14 16.87
C GLU A 122 -7.05 -4.45 16.09
N LEU A 123 -6.05 -4.92 15.34
CA LEU A 123 -6.26 -5.95 14.32
C LEU A 123 -6.73 -7.28 14.92
N HIS A 124 -6.25 -7.67 16.09
CA HIS A 124 -6.64 -8.93 16.72
C HIS A 124 -8.12 -8.89 17.13
N GLU A 125 -8.53 -7.85 17.83
CA GLU A 125 -9.90 -7.65 18.29
C GLU A 125 -10.86 -7.47 17.08
N GLY A 126 -10.49 -6.62 16.12
CA GLY A 126 -11.28 -6.37 14.92
C GLY A 126 -11.43 -7.61 14.04
N PHE A 127 -10.35 -8.38 13.85
CA PHE A 127 -10.41 -9.63 13.10
C PHE A 127 -11.25 -10.69 13.81
N ASP A 128 -11.13 -10.80 15.13
CA ASP A 128 -11.92 -11.75 15.93
C ASP A 128 -13.42 -11.45 15.86
N LEU A 129 -13.80 -10.17 15.93
CA LEU A 129 -15.17 -9.72 15.75
C LEU A 129 -15.68 -10.01 14.33
N LEU A 130 -14.85 -9.75 13.31
CA LEU A 130 -15.19 -10.04 11.92
C LEU A 130 -15.40 -11.54 11.71
N MET A 131 -14.49 -12.41 12.16
CA MET A 131 -14.66 -13.86 12.00
C MET A 131 -15.89 -14.37 12.77
N ALA A 132 -16.20 -13.81 13.93
CA ALA A 132 -17.40 -14.16 14.68
C ALA A 132 -18.69 -13.85 13.90
N SER A 133 -18.74 -12.77 13.10
CA SER A 133 -19.94 -12.45 12.28
C SER A 133 -20.20 -13.49 11.18
N TYR A 134 -19.20 -14.29 10.80
CA TYR A 134 -19.34 -15.42 9.88
C TYR A 134 -19.45 -16.78 10.59
N ASN A 135 -19.65 -16.80 11.92
CA ASN A 135 -19.61 -18.02 12.74
C ASN A 135 -18.26 -18.78 12.69
N LEU A 136 -17.17 -18.08 12.37
CA LEU A 136 -15.81 -18.64 12.29
C LEU A 136 -15.01 -18.42 13.57
N THR A 137 -15.59 -18.73 14.73
CA THR A 137 -15.00 -18.40 16.05
C THR A 137 -13.68 -19.12 16.36
N LYS A 138 -13.34 -20.16 15.59
CA LYS A 138 -12.06 -20.89 15.71
C LYS A 138 -10.95 -20.32 14.82
N VAL A 139 -11.28 -19.46 13.86
CA VAL A 139 -10.30 -18.79 13.00
C VAL A 139 -9.76 -17.58 13.75
N LYS A 140 -8.45 -17.60 14.03
CA LYS A 140 -7.77 -16.59 14.82
C LYS A 140 -6.46 -16.20 14.15
N LEU A 141 -6.06 -14.95 14.31
CA LEU A 141 -4.71 -14.54 13.93
C LEU A 141 -3.68 -15.23 14.82
N GLY A 142 -2.58 -15.67 14.23
CA GLY A 142 -1.44 -16.19 14.97
C GLY A 142 -0.80 -15.11 15.85
N LYS A 143 0.08 -15.54 16.76
CA LYS A 143 0.84 -14.60 17.59
C LYS A 143 1.61 -13.60 16.70
N ARG A 144 1.54 -12.32 17.05
CA ARG A 144 2.30 -11.26 16.38
C ARG A 144 3.79 -11.59 16.42
N LYS A 145 4.38 -11.85 15.24
CA LYS A 145 5.83 -11.90 15.09
C LYS A 145 6.31 -10.47 14.87
N THR A 146 6.92 -9.87 15.88
CA THR A 146 7.66 -8.61 15.70
C THR A 146 9.01 -8.93 15.09
N ARG A 147 9.28 -8.44 13.86
CA ARG A 147 10.67 -8.29 13.43
C ARG A 147 11.27 -7.18 14.29
N THR A 148 12.22 -7.54 15.14
CA THR A 148 13.10 -6.56 15.79
C THR A 148 13.90 -5.89 14.69
N SER A 149 13.47 -4.69 14.28
CA SER A 149 14.37 -3.77 13.60
C SER A 149 15.33 -3.21 14.65
N PRO A 150 16.58 -2.85 14.29
CA PRO A 150 17.44 -2.10 15.19
C PRO A 150 16.67 -0.90 15.77
N ALA A 151 16.89 -0.62 17.05
CA ALA A 151 16.19 0.46 17.73
C ALA A 151 16.52 1.78 17.03
N CYS A 152 15.54 2.32 16.29
CA CYS A 152 15.57 3.68 15.79
C CYS A 152 14.36 4.42 16.31
N ASP A 153 14.54 4.94 17.52
CA ASP A 153 13.59 5.79 18.21
C ASP A 153 13.88 7.24 17.82
N ILE A 154 13.32 7.63 16.68
CA ILE A 154 13.39 9.00 16.19
C ILE A 154 12.08 9.70 16.43
N THR A 155 12.16 10.95 16.88
CA THR A 155 11.04 11.88 16.86
C THR A 155 11.08 12.65 15.53
N PRO A 156 10.06 12.51 14.67
CA PRO A 156 9.98 13.30 13.44
C PRO A 156 9.93 14.81 13.75
N THR A 157 10.50 15.62 12.86
CA THR A 157 10.39 17.08 12.96
C THR A 157 8.95 17.55 12.70
N ALA A 158 8.62 18.77 13.13
CA ALA A 158 7.33 19.38 12.81
C ALA A 158 7.07 19.48 11.29
N ALA A 159 8.12 19.79 10.50
CA ALA A 159 8.04 19.82 9.06
C ALA A 159 7.73 18.44 8.46
N THR A 160 8.37 17.38 8.97
CA THR A 160 8.09 16.00 8.57
C THR A 160 6.63 15.63 8.85
N LEU A 161 6.14 15.92 10.05
CA LEU A 161 4.76 15.66 10.45
C LEU A 161 3.77 16.38 9.52
N GLN A 162 4.04 17.66 9.21
CA GLN A 162 3.20 18.46 8.33
C GLN A 162 3.16 17.87 6.90
N MET A 163 4.32 17.54 6.32
CA MET A 163 4.38 16.95 4.97
C MET A 163 3.59 15.64 4.87
N ILE A 164 3.73 14.76 5.88
CA ILE A 164 3.01 13.48 5.93
C ILE A 164 1.50 13.72 6.10
N LYS A 165 1.10 14.64 6.98
CA LYS A 165 -0.30 14.97 7.22
C LYS A 165 -0.97 15.54 5.97
N GLU A 166 -0.29 16.42 5.24
CA GLU A 166 -0.79 16.98 3.99
C GLU A 166 -0.86 15.95 2.86
N PHE A 167 0.11 15.04 2.77
CA PHE A 167 0.13 14.03 1.72
C PHE A 167 -0.95 12.96 1.94
N TYR A 168 -1.13 12.51 3.17
CA TYR A 168 -2.10 11.48 3.54
C TYR A 168 -3.40 12.07 4.14
N ALA A 169 -3.74 13.32 3.84
CA ALA A 169 -4.87 14.02 4.46
C ALA A 169 -6.19 13.24 4.33
N GLU A 170 -6.43 12.62 3.18
CA GLU A 170 -7.63 11.81 2.95
C GLU A 170 -7.62 10.50 3.76
N ASP A 171 -6.46 9.87 3.98
CA ASP A 171 -6.36 8.71 4.88
C ASP A 171 -6.71 9.09 6.32
N TYR A 172 -6.16 10.22 6.82
CA TYR A 172 -6.45 10.71 8.17
C TYR A 172 -7.95 10.93 8.36
N LYS A 173 -8.58 11.62 7.40
CA LYS A 173 -10.01 11.86 7.37
C LYS A 173 -10.83 10.56 7.29
N ALA A 174 -10.48 9.67 6.36
CA ALA A 174 -11.25 8.45 6.08
C ALA A 174 -11.25 7.47 7.25
N PHE A 175 -10.14 7.37 7.98
CA PHE A 175 -9.94 6.35 9.02
C PHE A 175 -9.97 6.91 10.45
N GLY A 176 -10.16 8.22 10.61
CA GLY A 176 -10.26 8.88 11.91
C GLY A 176 -8.95 8.84 12.69
N TYR A 177 -7.86 9.20 12.03
CA TYR A 177 -6.54 9.40 12.64
C TYR A 177 -6.23 10.88 12.87
#